data_AF-A0A537JAC3-F1
#
_entry.id   AF-A0A537JAC3-F1
#
_cell.length_a   1.000
_cell.length_b   1.000
_cell.length_c   1.000
_cell.angle_alpha   90.00
_cell.angle_beta   90.00
_cell.angle_gamma   90.00
#
_symmetry.space_group_name_H-M   'P 1'
#
loop_
_entity.id
_entity.type
_entity.pdbx_description
1 polymer ?
#
loop_
_entity_poly.entity_id
_entity_poly.type
_entity_poly.pdbx_seq_one_letter_code
_entity_poly.pdbx_strand_id
1 'polypeptide(L)'
;MLEAPGQTGVGRFGWKDQQASLLSFSGDAYLNEMGITSRLFPDEVTTLCNTAQEPNNRPDSDGLEDIDHFTRFMRAAKAPPRDAVLAAAPSAVRGSRLFDSIGCAICHVQSLTTAPAGTKINGGTFTIPAALGGKTFHPFSDFLLHDVGTGDGIAIAAQEHYGQKMRTIRWKNLSMQALQDTANKIRTAPL
;
A
#
# COMPACT_ATOMS: atom_id res chain seq x y z
N MET A 1 3.68 -11.11 -0.42
CA MET A 1 3.90 -10.14 0.68
C MET A 1 5.27 -10.41 1.24
N LEU A 2 6.09 -9.38 1.47
CA LEU A 2 7.49 -9.59 1.84
C LEU A 2 7.63 -10.10 3.27
N GLU A 3 6.79 -9.61 4.18
CA GLU A 3 6.77 -10.07 5.56
C GLU A 3 6.08 -11.44 5.74
N ALA A 4 5.45 -11.98 4.69
CA ALA A 4 4.81 -13.30 4.68
C ALA A 4 5.13 -14.06 3.38
N PRO A 5 6.35 -14.61 3.25
CA PRO A 5 6.80 -15.29 2.04
C PRO A 5 5.85 -16.42 1.60
N GLY A 6 5.62 -16.55 0.29
CA GLY A 6 4.69 -17.53 -0.30
C GLY A 6 3.21 -17.13 -0.23
N GLN A 7 2.86 -16.09 0.54
CA GLN A 7 1.52 -15.52 0.56
C GLN A 7 1.39 -14.38 -0.45
N THR A 8 0.26 -14.33 -1.14
CA THR A 8 -0.14 -13.19 -1.98
C THR A 8 -1.34 -12.47 -1.39
N GLY A 9 -1.41 -11.17 -1.65
CA GLY A 9 -2.50 -10.30 -1.22
C GLY A 9 -2.78 -9.25 -2.28
N VAL A 10 -3.93 -8.61 -2.17
CA VAL A 10 -4.30 -7.51 -3.06
C VAL A 10 -3.39 -6.32 -2.78
N GLY A 11 -2.80 -5.78 -3.85
CA GLY A 11 -2.02 -4.57 -3.86
C GLY A 11 -2.78 -3.35 -3.36
N ARG A 12 -2.12 -2.44 -2.63
CA ARG A 12 -2.78 -1.26 -2.00
C ARG A 12 -1.90 -0.01 -1.91
N PHE A 13 -0.59 -0.17 -1.98
CA PHE A 13 0.38 0.89 -1.74
C PHE A 13 1.41 0.94 -2.87
N GLY A 14 1.91 2.15 -3.14
CA GLY A 14 2.73 2.46 -4.31
C GLY A 14 1.90 2.93 -5.51
N TRP A 15 2.58 3.44 -6.53
CA TRP A 15 1.95 4.03 -7.72
C TRP A 15 1.14 3.04 -8.56
N LYS A 16 1.50 1.76 -8.52
CA LYS A 16 0.81 0.66 -9.23
C LYS A 16 0.24 -0.36 -8.26
N ASP A 17 -0.05 0.07 -7.03
CA ASP A 17 -0.51 -0.78 -5.93
C ASP A 17 0.40 -2.00 -5.71
N GLN A 18 1.69 -1.92 -6.02
CA GLN A 18 2.57 -3.08 -6.01
C GLN A 18 2.75 -3.69 -4.61
N GLN A 19 2.64 -2.89 -3.54
CA GLN A 19 2.78 -3.40 -2.18
C GLN A 19 1.41 -3.69 -1.55
N ALA A 20 1.21 -4.92 -1.08
CA ALA A 20 -0.05 -5.35 -0.46
C ALA A 20 -0.15 -4.99 1.04
N SER A 21 0.96 -4.59 1.66
CA SER A 21 1.03 -4.18 3.06
C SER A 21 1.85 -2.91 3.24
N LEU A 22 1.50 -2.16 4.27
CA LEU A 22 2.20 -0.92 4.60
C LEU A 22 3.64 -1.17 5.08
N LEU A 23 3.91 -2.34 5.69
CA LEU A 23 5.27 -2.71 6.10
C LEU A 23 6.15 -3.07 4.91
N SER A 24 5.64 -3.83 3.93
CA SER A 24 6.35 -4.05 2.66
C SER A 24 6.61 -2.72 1.96
N PHE A 25 5.64 -1.80 1.95
CA PHE A 25 5.79 -0.44 1.41
C PHE A 25 6.84 0.39 2.15
N SER A 26 6.90 0.34 3.49
CA SER A 26 7.96 1.01 4.25
C SER A 26 9.35 0.45 3.94
N GLY A 27 9.49 -0.86 3.81
CA GLY A 27 10.76 -1.48 3.41
C GLY A 27 11.20 -1.08 2.01
N ASP A 28 10.25 -1.06 1.06
CA ASP A 28 10.45 -0.65 -0.33
C ASP A 28 10.92 0.81 -0.39
N ALA A 29 10.25 1.68 0.38
CA ALA A 29 10.57 3.10 0.49
C ALA A 29 11.97 3.36 1.10
N TYR A 30 12.36 2.56 2.09
CA TYR A 30 13.67 2.69 2.71
C TYR A 30 14.79 2.32 1.74
N LEU A 31 14.61 1.23 0.97
CA LEU A 31 15.59 0.81 0.00
C LEU A 31 15.70 1.82 -1.16
N ASN A 32 14.59 2.10 -1.85
CA ASN A 32 14.65 2.77 -3.15
C ASN A 32 14.75 4.30 -3.06
N GLU A 33 14.35 4.90 -1.94
CA GLU A 33 14.35 6.35 -1.76
C GLU A 33 15.43 6.82 -0.79
N MET A 34 15.80 6.00 0.20
CA MET A 34 16.79 6.38 1.22
C MET A 34 18.11 5.61 1.12
N GLY A 35 18.16 4.48 0.41
CA GLY A 35 19.35 3.60 0.38
C GLY A 35 19.58 2.87 1.70
N ILE A 36 18.50 2.52 2.41
CA ILE A 36 18.54 1.81 3.69
C ILE A 36 17.95 0.41 3.49
N THR A 37 18.78 -0.60 3.64
CA THR A 37 18.39 -2.01 3.56
C THR A 37 17.81 -2.48 4.89
N SER A 38 16.94 -3.47 4.87
CA SER A 38 16.23 -3.99 6.05
C SER A 38 16.10 -5.51 6.01
N ARG A 39 15.50 -6.14 7.03
CA ARG A 39 15.21 -7.59 6.96
C ARG A 39 14.31 -7.98 5.78
N LEU A 40 13.48 -7.08 5.26
CA LEU A 40 12.62 -7.34 4.11
C LEU A 40 13.34 -7.15 2.78
N PHE A 41 14.36 -6.28 2.77
CA PHE A 41 15.19 -5.94 1.63
C PHE A 41 16.66 -5.92 2.06
N PRO A 42 17.31 -7.09 2.22
CA PRO A 42 18.63 -7.19 2.83
C PRO A 42 19.77 -6.82 1.89
N ASP A 43 19.49 -6.66 0.59
CA ASP A 43 20.47 -6.46 -0.46
C ASP A 43 20.24 -5.06 -1.07
N GLU A 44 21.31 -4.27 -1.20
CA GLU A 44 21.27 -2.94 -1.82
C GLU A 44 20.99 -3.03 -3.34
N VAL A 45 20.40 -1.97 -3.92
CA VAL A 45 20.11 -1.88 -5.36
C VAL A 45 21.40 -1.88 -6.18
N THR A 46 22.48 -1.31 -5.64
CA THR A 46 23.79 -1.22 -6.27
C THR A 46 24.94 -1.50 -5.30
N THR A 47 25.99 -2.16 -5.77
CA THR A 47 27.25 -2.33 -5.03
C THR A 47 28.27 -1.24 -5.35
N LEU A 48 27.98 -0.38 -6.34
CA LEU A 48 28.89 0.70 -6.73
C LEU A 48 28.98 1.73 -5.60
N CYS A 49 30.19 1.95 -5.11
CA CYS A 49 30.45 2.85 -3.97
C CYS A 49 29.69 2.46 -2.69
N ASN A 50 29.16 1.24 -2.58
CA ASN A 50 28.56 0.78 -1.33
C ASN A 50 29.67 0.34 -0.36
N THR A 51 29.87 1.14 0.69
CA THR A 51 30.82 0.86 1.78
C THR A 51 30.12 0.46 3.08
N ALA A 52 28.78 0.47 3.11
CA ALA A 52 28.00 0.08 4.26
C ALA A 52 27.89 -1.45 4.36
N GLN A 53 27.70 -1.94 5.58
CA GLN A 53 27.40 -3.34 5.82
C GLN A 53 25.90 -3.55 5.81
N GLU A 54 25.43 -4.45 4.95
CA GLU A 54 24.01 -4.74 4.80
C GLU A 54 23.54 -5.98 5.62
N PRO A 55 22.29 -6.03 6.11
CA PRO A 55 21.38 -4.89 6.15
C PRO A 55 21.85 -3.79 7.09
N ASN A 56 21.65 -2.53 6.73
CA ASN A 56 22.13 -1.37 7.48
C ASN A 56 21.05 -0.79 8.42
N ASN A 57 19.78 -1.17 8.25
CA ASN A 57 18.77 -1.10 9.30
C ASN A 57 18.87 -2.30 10.24
N ARG A 58 18.94 -2.05 11.55
CA ARG A 58 19.06 -3.08 12.58
C ARG A 58 18.01 -2.86 13.66
N PRO A 59 17.55 -3.92 14.33
CA PRO A 59 16.64 -3.77 15.44
C PRO A 59 17.22 -2.87 16.55
N ASP A 60 16.40 -1.94 17.02
CA ASP A 60 16.67 -1.11 18.19
C ASP A 60 16.53 -1.92 19.49
N SER A 61 16.70 -1.25 20.63
CA SER A 61 16.54 -1.84 21.96
C SER A 61 15.16 -2.47 22.23
N ASP A 62 14.12 -2.09 21.47
CA ASP A 62 12.78 -2.67 21.53
C ASP A 62 12.59 -3.88 20.58
N GLY A 63 13.65 -4.26 19.86
CA GLY A 63 13.66 -5.38 18.92
C GLY A 63 12.99 -5.07 17.57
N LEU A 64 12.69 -3.81 17.27
CA LEU A 64 12.08 -3.38 16.01
C LEU A 64 13.08 -2.63 15.13
N GLU A 65 13.00 -2.81 13.81
CA GLU A 65 13.78 -2.02 12.85
C GLU A 65 13.08 -0.68 12.56
N ASP A 66 13.80 0.29 12.01
CA ASP A 66 13.22 1.61 11.68
C ASP A 66 11.97 1.51 10.78
N ILE A 67 11.92 0.52 9.88
CA ILE A 67 10.77 0.31 9.00
C ILE A 67 9.51 -0.07 9.78
N ASP A 68 9.64 -0.71 10.94
CA ASP A 68 8.52 -1.02 11.83
C ASP A 68 8.01 0.23 12.54
N HIS A 69 8.92 1.09 13.01
CA HIS A 69 8.56 2.37 13.62
C HIS A 69 7.91 3.31 12.60
N PHE A 70 8.46 3.39 11.39
CA PHE A 70 7.90 4.17 10.29
C PHE A 70 6.52 3.67 9.88
N THR A 71 6.36 2.35 9.73
CA THR A 71 5.06 1.73 9.49
C THR A 71 4.06 2.08 10.60
N ARG A 72 4.47 1.99 11.87
CA ARG A 72 3.63 2.30 13.03
C ARG A 72 3.21 3.77 13.04
N PHE A 73 4.14 4.68 12.74
CA PHE A 73 3.86 6.11 12.62
C PHE A 73 2.79 6.37 11.55
N MET A 74 2.95 5.83 10.35
CA MET A 74 1.96 5.99 9.28
C MET A 74 0.59 5.40 9.65
N ARG A 75 0.56 4.24 10.31
CA ARG A 75 -0.70 3.64 10.81
C ARG A 75 -1.40 4.52 11.84
N ALA A 76 -0.66 5.34 12.59
CA ALA A 76 -1.23 6.23 13.59
C ALA A 76 -1.88 7.49 12.98
N ALA A 77 -1.66 7.75 11.68
CA ALA A 77 -2.32 8.85 10.98
C ALA A 77 -3.83 8.59 10.88
N LYS A 78 -4.61 9.45 11.54
CA LYS A 78 -6.07 9.39 11.51
C LYS A 78 -6.57 9.94 10.17
N ALA A 79 -7.58 9.30 9.58
CA ALA A 79 -8.33 9.89 8.50
C ALA A 79 -8.93 11.26 8.94
N PRO A 80 -8.94 12.29 8.07
CA PRO A 80 -9.55 13.57 8.38
C PRO A 80 -11.01 13.37 8.86
N PRO A 81 -11.44 14.06 9.93
CA PRO A 81 -12.82 13.98 10.38
C PRO A 81 -13.75 14.56 9.31
N ARG A 82 -14.93 13.96 9.16
CA ARG A 82 -15.99 14.54 8.33
C ARG A 82 -16.57 15.76 9.02
N ASP A 83 -16.65 16.88 8.32
CA ASP A 83 -17.40 18.04 8.78
C ASP A 83 -18.91 17.74 8.73
N ALA A 84 -19.50 17.52 9.89
CA ALA A 84 -20.92 17.17 10.01
C ALA A 84 -21.85 18.34 9.62
N VAL A 85 -21.44 19.59 9.84
CA VAL A 85 -22.24 20.77 9.51
C VAL A 85 -22.27 20.95 7.99
N LEU A 86 -21.10 20.90 7.35
CA LEU A 86 -21.00 21.00 5.89
C LEU A 86 -21.72 19.81 5.22
N ALA A 87 -21.56 18.60 5.76
CA ALA A 87 -22.23 17.41 5.23
C ALA A 87 -23.76 17.48 5.34
N ALA A 88 -24.30 18.18 6.34
CA ALA A 88 -25.74 18.37 6.52
C ALA A 88 -26.30 19.54 5.68
N ALA A 89 -25.44 20.38 5.08
CA ALA A 89 -25.88 21.50 4.27
C ALA A 89 -26.75 21.02 3.09
N PRO A 90 -27.86 21.71 2.75
CA PRO A 90 -28.75 21.29 1.68
C PRO A 90 -28.06 21.08 0.32
N SER A 91 -27.01 21.86 0.04
CA SER A 91 -26.18 21.70 -1.17
C SER A 91 -25.38 20.40 -1.16
N ALA A 92 -24.74 20.05 -0.05
CA ALA A 92 -23.97 18.81 0.09
C ALA A 92 -24.87 17.57 -0.03
N VAL A 93 -26.05 17.59 0.59
CA VAL A 93 -27.04 16.51 0.48
C VAL A 93 -27.52 16.32 -0.96
N ARG A 94 -27.83 17.41 -1.67
CA ARG A 94 -28.19 17.34 -3.09
C ARG A 94 -27.03 16.83 -3.95
N GLY A 95 -25.82 17.31 -3.70
CA GLY A 95 -24.62 16.89 -4.40
C GLY A 95 -24.34 15.40 -4.24
N SER A 96 -24.46 14.86 -3.03
CA SER A 96 -24.30 13.43 -2.76
C SER A 96 -25.32 12.57 -3.52
N ARG A 97 -26.60 12.97 -3.57
CA ARG A 97 -27.61 12.26 -4.39
C ARG A 97 -27.28 12.31 -5.88
N LEU A 98 -26.82 13.46 -6.36
CA LEU A 98 -26.43 13.62 -7.77
C LEU A 98 -25.24 12.72 -8.10
N PHE A 99 -24.22 12.71 -7.23
CA PHE A 99 -23.03 11.88 -7.33
C PHE A 99 -23.37 10.39 -7.45
N ASP A 100 -24.34 9.92 -6.67
CA ASP A 100 -24.86 8.55 -6.76
C ASP A 100 -25.62 8.32 -8.07
N SER A 101 -26.51 9.24 -8.45
CA SER A 101 -27.35 9.08 -9.65
C SER A 101 -26.56 9.07 -10.97
N ILE A 102 -25.43 9.78 -11.01
CA ILE A 102 -24.52 9.80 -12.17
C ILE A 102 -23.67 8.52 -12.22
N GLY A 103 -23.53 7.82 -11.09
CA GLY A 103 -22.70 6.62 -10.98
C GLY A 103 -21.26 6.88 -10.52
N CYS A 104 -20.93 8.09 -10.07
CA CYS A 104 -19.58 8.41 -9.58
C CYS A 104 -19.19 7.51 -8.39
N ALA A 105 -20.15 7.17 -7.53
CA ALA A 105 -19.96 6.32 -6.35
C ALA A 105 -19.63 4.85 -6.67
N ILE A 106 -19.71 4.43 -7.94
CA ILE A 106 -19.30 3.07 -8.35
C ILE A 106 -17.80 2.88 -8.14
N CYS A 107 -16.99 3.91 -8.44
CA CYS A 107 -15.53 3.89 -8.25
C CYS A 107 -15.09 4.76 -7.08
N HIS A 108 -15.66 5.97 -6.94
CA HIS A 108 -15.32 6.90 -5.87
C HIS A 108 -16.14 6.62 -4.61
N VAL A 109 -15.73 5.58 -3.88
CA VAL A 109 -16.52 5.04 -2.77
C VAL A 109 -16.67 6.08 -1.66
N GLN A 110 -17.91 6.45 -1.36
CA GLN A 110 -18.20 7.51 -0.40
C GLN A 110 -17.75 7.17 1.03
N SER A 111 -17.91 5.91 1.43
CA SER A 111 -17.61 5.44 2.78
C SER A 111 -16.97 4.06 2.74
N LEU A 112 -15.91 3.89 3.51
CA LEU A 112 -15.28 2.60 3.74
C LEU A 112 -15.20 2.34 5.23
N THR A 113 -15.31 1.07 5.61
CA THR A 113 -15.14 0.64 7.00
C THR A 113 -13.95 -0.31 7.06
N THR A 114 -12.99 -0.02 7.93
CA THR A 114 -11.85 -0.91 8.15
C THR A 114 -12.32 -2.23 8.75
N ALA A 115 -11.59 -3.32 8.48
CA ALA A 115 -11.91 -4.62 9.03
C ALA A 115 -11.95 -4.59 10.57
N PRO A 116 -12.73 -5.48 11.23
CA PRO A 116 -12.85 -5.50 12.69
C PRO A 116 -11.52 -5.66 13.41
N ALA A 117 -11.45 -5.16 14.65
CA ALA A 117 -10.31 -5.42 15.52
C ALA A 117 -10.15 -6.94 15.75
N GLY A 118 -8.91 -7.40 15.83
CA GLY A 118 -8.59 -8.84 15.91
C GLY A 118 -8.52 -9.55 14.55
N THR A 119 -8.95 -8.91 13.46
CA THR A 119 -8.76 -9.49 12.11
C THR A 119 -7.27 -9.61 11.80
N LYS A 120 -6.86 -10.81 11.40
CA LYS A 120 -5.50 -11.07 10.93
C LYS A 120 -5.38 -10.78 9.44
N ILE A 121 -4.43 -9.94 9.07
CA ILE A 121 -4.11 -9.59 7.68
C ILE A 121 -2.62 -9.84 7.40
N ASN A 122 -2.19 -9.61 6.16
CA ASN A 122 -0.80 -9.72 5.72
C ASN A 122 -0.18 -11.11 5.94
N GLY A 123 -0.92 -12.17 5.57
CA GLY A 123 -0.48 -13.54 5.84
C GLY A 123 -0.45 -13.90 7.34
N GLY A 124 -1.13 -13.13 8.19
CA GLY A 124 -1.23 -13.37 9.63
C GLY A 124 -0.21 -12.62 10.48
N THR A 125 0.69 -11.84 9.86
CA THR A 125 1.76 -11.11 10.56
C THR A 125 1.27 -9.83 11.24
N PHE A 126 0.08 -9.35 10.89
CA PHE A 126 -0.51 -8.18 11.52
C PHE A 126 -1.94 -8.46 11.97
N THR A 127 -2.22 -8.17 13.24
CA THR A 127 -3.57 -8.21 13.81
C THR A 127 -4.07 -6.79 13.99
N ILE A 128 -5.23 -6.47 13.42
CA ILE A 128 -5.78 -5.12 13.47
C ILE A 128 -6.09 -4.74 14.93
N PRO A 129 -5.48 -3.68 15.48
CA PRO A 129 -5.74 -3.23 16.85
C PRO A 129 -7.08 -2.48 16.93
N ALA A 130 -7.63 -2.34 18.14
CA ALA A 130 -8.88 -1.61 18.40
C ALA A 130 -8.87 -0.15 17.90
N ALA A 131 -7.68 0.47 17.88
CA ALA A 131 -7.49 1.82 17.35
C ALA A 131 -7.79 1.91 15.84
N LEU A 132 -7.54 0.84 15.07
CA LEU A 132 -7.71 0.79 13.61
C LEU A 132 -8.94 0.00 13.17
N GLY A 133 -9.48 -0.88 14.02
CA GLY A 133 -10.56 -1.78 13.66
C GLY A 133 -11.95 -1.14 13.67
N GLY A 134 -12.77 -1.50 12.68
CA GLY A 134 -14.18 -1.10 12.59
C GLY A 134 -14.40 0.41 12.49
N LYS A 135 -13.47 1.13 11.85
CA LYS A 135 -13.55 2.59 11.68
C LYS A 135 -14.14 2.89 10.31
N THR A 136 -15.26 3.62 10.31
CA THR A 136 -15.82 4.18 9.08
C THR A 136 -15.17 5.54 8.79
N PHE A 137 -14.74 5.73 7.55
CA PHE A 137 -14.21 6.99 7.05
C PHE A 137 -14.80 7.29 5.66
N HIS A 138 -14.67 8.55 5.21
CA HIS A 138 -15.37 9.05 4.03
C HIS A 138 -14.41 9.58 2.97
N PRO A 139 -13.75 8.69 2.20
CA PRO A 139 -12.67 9.10 1.32
C PRO A 139 -13.15 9.69 -0.01
N PHE A 140 -14.37 9.37 -0.48
CA PHE A 140 -14.85 9.72 -1.82
C PHE A 140 -13.81 9.43 -2.91
N SER A 141 -13.07 8.34 -2.72
CA SER A 141 -11.87 8.03 -3.48
C SER A 141 -12.01 6.70 -4.19
N ASP A 142 -11.28 6.60 -5.28
CA ASP A 142 -11.04 5.36 -5.99
C ASP A 142 -9.69 4.80 -5.55
N PHE A 143 -9.71 3.59 -5.02
CA PHE A 143 -8.50 2.88 -4.57
C PHE A 143 -8.13 1.72 -5.49
N LEU A 144 -8.74 1.65 -6.68
CA LEU A 144 -8.48 0.61 -7.65
C LEU A 144 -7.36 1.02 -8.60
N LEU A 145 -6.73 -0.01 -9.15
CA LEU A 145 -5.77 0.10 -10.23
C LEU A 145 -6.49 -0.17 -11.56
N HIS A 146 -6.49 0.80 -12.47
CA HIS A 146 -7.21 0.69 -13.74
C HIS A 146 -6.25 0.53 -14.91
N ASP A 147 -6.61 -0.32 -15.84
CA ASP A 147 -6.02 -0.30 -17.17
C ASP A 147 -6.65 0.84 -17.96
N VAL A 148 -5.85 1.87 -18.25
CA VAL A 148 -6.30 3.06 -18.97
C VAL A 148 -6.01 2.98 -20.48
N GLY A 149 -5.46 1.85 -20.96
CA GLY A 149 -5.09 1.63 -22.37
C GLY A 149 -3.91 2.47 -22.87
N THR A 150 -3.56 3.56 -22.19
CA THR A 150 -2.47 4.50 -22.51
C THR A 150 -1.66 4.84 -21.26
N GLY A 151 -1.29 3.83 -20.47
CA GLY A 151 -0.50 4.05 -19.27
C GLY A 151 0.87 4.68 -19.53
N ASP A 152 1.69 4.78 -18.49
CA ASP A 152 3.06 5.29 -18.59
C ASP A 152 3.99 4.38 -19.42
N GLY A 153 3.54 3.19 -19.81
CA GLY A 153 4.35 2.19 -20.52
C GLY A 153 5.36 1.49 -19.59
N ILE A 154 5.31 1.76 -18.29
CA ILE A 154 6.25 1.26 -17.30
C ILE A 154 5.56 0.15 -16.52
N ALA A 155 6.00 -1.08 -16.71
CA ALA A 155 5.56 -2.19 -15.87
C ALA A 155 6.15 -2.06 -14.45
N ILE A 156 5.51 -2.67 -13.47
CA ILE A 156 6.05 -2.81 -12.11
C ILE A 156 7.46 -3.41 -12.20
N ALA A 157 8.45 -2.66 -11.71
CA ALA A 157 9.84 -3.07 -11.63
C ALA A 157 10.01 -4.11 -10.51
N ALA A 158 9.62 -5.35 -10.78
CA ALA A 158 9.46 -6.36 -9.74
C ALA A 158 10.77 -6.70 -8.99
N GLN A 159 11.94 -6.56 -9.63
CA GLN A 159 13.21 -6.75 -8.94
C GLN A 159 13.51 -5.61 -7.95
N GLU A 160 13.14 -4.39 -8.27
CA GLU A 160 13.28 -3.21 -7.42
C GLU A 160 12.35 -3.31 -6.21
N HIS A 161 11.08 -3.64 -6.45
CA HIS A 161 10.05 -3.65 -5.41
C HIS A 161 10.00 -4.91 -4.54
N TYR A 162 10.68 -5.98 -4.93
CA TYR A 162 10.63 -7.26 -4.20
C TYR A 162 12.01 -7.92 -4.04
N GLY A 163 13.08 -7.25 -4.47
CA GLY A 163 14.45 -7.75 -4.43
C GLY A 163 14.75 -8.88 -5.43
N GLN A 164 16.02 -9.26 -5.52
CA GLN A 164 16.49 -10.31 -6.46
C GLN A 164 15.87 -11.69 -6.16
N LYS A 165 15.59 -11.97 -4.88
CA LYS A 165 14.99 -13.24 -4.42
C LYS A 165 13.53 -13.41 -4.85
N MET A 166 12.88 -12.36 -5.37
CA MET A 166 11.52 -12.48 -5.90
C MET A 166 11.41 -13.57 -6.98
N ARG A 167 12.46 -13.76 -7.80
CA ARG A 167 12.49 -14.79 -8.86
C ARG A 167 12.57 -16.21 -8.32
N THR A 168 13.02 -16.41 -7.07
CA THR A 168 13.16 -17.73 -6.44
C THR A 168 12.00 -18.05 -5.49
N ILE A 169 11.21 -17.06 -5.09
CA ILE A 169 9.99 -17.23 -4.31
C ILE A 169 8.87 -17.75 -5.23
N ARG A 170 8.14 -18.79 -4.79
CA ARG A 170 6.90 -19.20 -5.45
C ARG A 170 5.74 -18.35 -4.96
N TRP A 171 5.35 -17.39 -5.77
CA TRP A 171 4.20 -16.52 -5.50
C TRP A 171 2.92 -17.16 -6.04
N LYS A 172 1.91 -17.26 -5.18
CA LYS A 172 0.59 -17.75 -5.60
C LYS A 172 -0.04 -16.81 -6.64
N ASN A 173 -0.34 -17.32 -7.82
CA ASN A 173 -0.97 -16.61 -8.94
C ASN A 173 -0.12 -15.48 -9.57
N LEU A 174 1.21 -15.50 -9.42
CA LEU A 174 2.07 -14.56 -10.15
C LEU A 174 2.28 -15.04 -11.59
N SER A 175 2.15 -14.14 -12.56
CA SER A 175 2.55 -14.37 -13.95
C SER A 175 3.38 -13.19 -14.46
N MET A 176 4.37 -13.47 -15.30
CA MET A 176 5.19 -12.42 -15.93
C MET A 176 4.35 -11.54 -16.87
N GLN A 177 3.34 -12.13 -17.53
CA GLN A 177 2.38 -11.39 -18.33
C GLN A 177 1.62 -10.38 -17.45
N ALA A 178 1.13 -10.79 -16.28
CA ALA A 178 0.41 -9.88 -15.38
C ALA A 178 1.29 -8.72 -14.88
N LEU A 179 2.59 -8.94 -14.72
CA LEU A 179 3.54 -7.85 -14.43
C LEU A 179 3.68 -6.92 -15.64
N GLN A 180 3.84 -7.44 -16.85
CA GLN A 180 3.94 -6.63 -18.07
C GLN A 180 2.67 -5.83 -18.34
N ASP A 181 1.49 -6.42 -18.11
CA ASP A 181 0.19 -5.77 -18.26
C ASP A 181 0.00 -4.57 -17.33
N THR A 182 0.84 -4.40 -16.31
CA THR A 182 0.81 -3.21 -15.45
C THR A 182 1.35 -1.94 -16.13
N ALA A 183 1.97 -2.07 -17.30
CA ALA A 183 2.43 -0.93 -18.11
C ALA A 183 1.29 0.02 -18.52
N ASN A 184 0.08 -0.53 -18.70
CA ASN A 184 -1.10 0.26 -19.03
C ASN A 184 -1.92 0.64 -17.80
N LYS A 185 -1.47 0.25 -16.60
CA LYS A 185 -2.22 0.39 -15.37
C LYS A 185 -1.72 1.55 -14.53
N ILE A 186 -2.66 2.40 -14.11
CA ILE A 186 -2.41 3.55 -13.27
C ILE A 186 -3.50 3.64 -12.21
N ARG A 187 -3.11 4.03 -11.00
CA ARG A 187 -4.06 4.34 -9.93
C ARG A 187 -4.64 5.72 -10.17
N THR A 188 -5.95 5.85 -10.13
CA THR A 188 -6.61 7.15 -10.20
C THR A 188 -6.11 8.01 -9.03
N ALA A 189 -5.64 9.23 -9.31
CA ALA A 189 -5.20 10.12 -8.24
C ALA A 189 -6.38 10.35 -7.27
N PRO A 190 -6.16 10.35 -5.94
CA PRO A 190 -7.21 10.77 -5.01
C PRO A 190 -7.61 12.21 -5.35
N LEU A 191 -8.92 12.43 -5.53
CA LEU A 191 -9.51 13.74 -5.83
C LEU A 191 -9.38 14.70 -4.64
#